data_AF-A0A3M1USE1-F1
#
_entry.id   AF-A0A3M1USE1-F1
#
_cell.length_a   1.000
_cell.length_b   1.000
_cell.length_c   1.000
_cell.angle_alpha   90.00
_cell.angle_beta   90.00
_cell.angle_gamma   90.00
#
_symmetry.space_group_name_H-M   'P 1'
#
loop_
_entity.id
_entity.type
_entity.pdbx_description
1 polymer ?
#
loop_
_entity_poly.entity_id
_entity_poly.type
_entity_poly.pdbx_seq_one_letter_code
_entity_poly.pdbx_strand_id
1 'polypeptide(L)'
;MEVIYRQFFHLTHRYSRDNSLPHEDVILEYTDSLLLFDSWVRTQKFKLKNEKSCLNFLMKVLDNRCKNLRRKHDQQGNLFDHDQEIFALRIKAQEETGKEWRTEALMEKFRQLDARCQQILLDWLSGYNMKEIARRNGLSNANVASVSKKRCLEKLKKLFDTEKPDE
;
A
#
# COMPACT_ATOMS: atom_id res chain seq x y z
N MET A 1 5.14 -10.58 17.52
CA MET A 1 4.21 -9.54 17.02
C MET A 1 4.84 -8.62 15.98
N GLU A 2 6.05 -8.09 16.20
CA GLU A 2 6.71 -7.20 15.22
C GLU A 2 6.87 -7.80 13.81
N VAL A 3 7.27 -9.07 13.71
CA VAL A 3 7.41 -9.76 12.41
C VAL A 3 6.08 -9.76 11.65
N ILE A 4 4.98 -10.10 12.32
CA ILE A 4 3.62 -10.15 11.74
C ILE A 4 3.16 -8.74 11.33
N TYR A 5 3.47 -7.74 12.16
CA TYR A 5 3.19 -6.33 11.87
C TYR A 5 3.85 -5.92 10.54
N ARG A 6 5.16 -6.13 10.39
CA ARG A 6 5.88 -5.74 9.17
C ARG A 6 5.43 -6.54 7.95
N GLN A 7 5.25 -7.85 8.12
CA GLN A 7 4.88 -8.78 7.05
C GLN A 7 3.53 -8.43 6.41
N PHE A 8 2.52 -8.10 7.22
CA PHE A 8 1.17 -7.82 6.74
C PHE A 8 0.80 -6.34 6.72
N PHE A 9 1.74 -5.42 6.98
CA PHE A 9 1.49 -3.99 6.95
C PHE A 9 0.92 -3.51 5.60
N HIS A 10 1.32 -4.15 4.50
CA HIS A 10 0.80 -3.86 3.15
C HIS A 10 -0.73 -3.99 3.03
N LEU A 11 -1.39 -4.71 3.95
CA LEU A 11 -2.85 -4.77 4.01
C LEU A 11 -3.47 -3.41 4.32
N THR A 12 -2.79 -2.53 5.07
CA THR A 12 -3.32 -1.19 5.40
C THR A 12 -3.61 -0.37 4.15
N HIS A 13 -2.69 -0.37 3.18
CA HIS A 13 -2.88 0.29 1.89
C HIS A 13 -4.02 -0.35 1.09
N ARG A 14 -4.12 -1.69 1.10
CA ARG A 14 -5.22 -2.39 0.42
C ARG A 14 -6.58 -1.99 1.01
N TYR A 15 -6.71 -2.03 2.32
CA TYR A 15 -7.98 -1.76 2.99
C TYR A 15 -8.34 -0.27 2.94
N SER A 16 -7.38 0.64 3.03
CA SER A 16 -7.61 2.07 2.76
C SER A 16 -8.21 2.29 1.37
N ARG A 17 -7.64 1.66 0.34
CA ARG A 17 -8.15 1.69 -1.04
C ARG A 17 -9.53 1.07 -1.19
N ASP A 18 -9.70 -0.19 -0.77
CA ASP A 18 -10.93 -0.97 -1.01
C ASP A 18 -12.15 -0.38 -0.28
N ASN A 19 -11.92 0.54 0.66
CA ASN A 19 -12.94 1.09 1.54
C ASN A 19 -13.02 2.63 1.48
N SER A 20 -12.20 3.29 0.65
CA SER A 20 -12.06 4.76 0.57
C SER A 20 -11.86 5.42 1.94
N LEU A 21 -10.96 4.86 2.75
CA LEU A 21 -10.67 5.32 4.11
C LEU A 21 -9.30 6.00 4.21
N PRO A 22 -9.13 6.99 5.10
CA PRO A 22 -7.80 7.54 5.42
C PRO A 22 -6.84 6.43 5.85
N HIS A 23 -5.62 6.45 5.28
CA HIS A 23 -4.63 5.40 5.56
C HIS A 23 -4.24 5.34 7.03
N GLU A 24 -4.13 6.49 7.70
CA GLU A 24 -3.88 6.61 9.13
C GLU A 24 -4.93 5.88 9.98
N ASP A 25 -6.22 6.05 9.65
CA ASP A 25 -7.30 5.36 10.34
C ASP A 25 -7.20 3.83 10.14
N VAL A 26 -6.81 3.39 8.94
CA VAL A 26 -6.62 1.95 8.66
C VAL A 26 -5.39 1.37 9.35
N ILE A 27 -4.33 2.15 9.54
CA ILE A 27 -3.15 1.75 10.35
C ILE A 27 -3.57 1.52 11.81
N LEU A 28 -4.43 2.38 12.35
CA LEU A 28 -4.96 2.22 13.70
C LEU A 28 -5.79 0.93 13.81
N GLU A 29 -6.71 0.70 12.87
CA GLU A 29 -7.52 -0.54 12.86
C GLU A 29 -6.67 -1.81 12.64
N TYR A 30 -5.57 -1.71 11.89
CA TYR A 30 -4.61 -2.81 11.73
C TYR A 30 -3.87 -3.12 13.04
N THR A 31 -3.44 -2.08 13.75
CA THR A 31 -2.76 -2.21 15.05
C THR A 31 -3.68 -2.86 16.08
N ASP A 32 -4.93 -2.41 16.15
CA ASP A 32 -5.96 -3.03 16.99
C ASP A 32 -6.25 -4.49 16.62
N SER A 33 -6.26 -4.80 15.32
CA SER A 33 -6.44 -6.17 14.83
C SER A 33 -5.30 -7.10 15.28
N LEU A 34 -4.07 -6.58 15.32
CA LEU A 34 -2.90 -7.31 15.83
C LEU A 34 -2.96 -7.50 17.35
N LEU A 35 -3.40 -6.50 18.11
CA LEU A 35 -3.58 -6.65 19.56
C LEU A 35 -4.65 -7.71 19.88
N LEU A 36 -5.75 -7.73 19.12
CA LEU A 36 -6.78 -8.77 19.26
C LEU A 36 -6.22 -10.15 18.91
N PHE A 37 -5.43 -10.25 17.86
CA PHE A 37 -4.76 -11.49 17.45
C PHE A 37 -3.84 -12.03 18.55
N ASP A 38 -2.96 -11.19 19.12
CA ASP A 38 -2.05 -11.57 20.20
C ASP A 38 -2.82 -12.08 21.43
N SER A 39 -3.88 -11.36 21.82
CA SER A 39 -4.76 -11.77 22.91
C SER A 39 -5.41 -13.14 22.67
N TRP A 40 -5.92 -13.40 21.46
CA TRP A 40 -6.59 -14.66 21.12
C TRP A 40 -5.63 -15.85 21.02
N VAL A 41 -4.39 -15.61 20.58
CA VAL A 41 -3.34 -16.63 20.60
C VAL A 41 -2.96 -16.97 22.05
N ARG A 42 -2.71 -15.96 22.90
CA ARG A 42 -2.33 -16.17 24.31
C ARG A 42 -3.42 -16.87 25.11
N THR A 43 -4.68 -16.53 24.87
CA THR A 43 -5.84 -17.11 25.56
C THR A 43 -6.31 -18.44 24.96
N GLN A 44 -5.58 -19.01 24.00
CA GLN A 44 -5.93 -20.26 23.31
C GLN A 44 -7.30 -20.23 22.59
N LYS A 45 -7.87 -19.04 22.34
CA LYS A 45 -9.09 -18.85 21.55
C LYS A 45 -8.84 -18.97 20.05
N PHE A 46 -7.59 -18.81 19.62
CA PHE A 46 -7.15 -19.02 18.25
C PHE A 46 -5.92 -19.92 18.21
N LYS A 47 -6.02 -21.03 17.48
CA LYS A 47 -4.89 -21.93 17.26
C LYS A 47 -4.13 -21.49 16.02
N LEU A 48 -2.93 -20.95 16.23
CA LEU A 48 -1.98 -20.63 15.17
C LEU A 48 -1.52 -21.92 14.49
N LYS A 49 -1.78 -22.07 13.19
CA LYS A 49 -1.40 -23.28 12.43
C LYS A 49 -0.24 -23.02 11.48
N ASN A 50 -0.28 -21.88 10.79
CA ASN A 50 0.71 -21.44 9.80
C ASN A 50 0.49 -19.97 9.44
N GLU A 51 1.34 -19.42 8.59
CA GLU A 51 1.25 -18.04 8.09
C GLU A 51 -0.13 -17.72 7.48
N LYS A 52 -0.70 -18.63 6.68
CA LYS A 52 -2.03 -18.45 6.06
C LYS A 52 -3.13 -18.28 7.11
N SER A 53 -3.03 -18.98 8.24
CA SER A 53 -3.99 -18.83 9.35
C SER A 53 -3.89 -17.44 10.01
N CYS A 54 -2.68 -16.87 10.12
CA CYS A 54 -2.49 -15.48 10.57
C CYS A 54 -3.12 -14.49 9.60
N LEU A 55 -2.79 -14.62 8.31
CA LEU A 55 -3.28 -13.73 7.26
C LEU A 55 -4.81 -13.74 7.19
N ASN A 56 -5.43 -14.91 7.21
CA ASN A 56 -6.88 -15.06 7.17
C ASN A 56 -7.56 -14.42 8.40
N PHE A 57 -6.98 -14.59 9.58
CA PHE A 57 -7.48 -13.93 10.79
C PHE A 57 -7.41 -12.41 10.64
N LEU A 58 -6.23 -11.88 10.30
CA LEU A 58 -6.00 -10.45 10.22
C LEU A 58 -6.87 -9.80 9.14
N MET A 59 -6.98 -10.42 7.96
CA MET A 59 -7.87 -9.94 6.91
C MET A 59 -9.34 -9.91 7.37
N LYS A 60 -9.82 -10.95 8.05
CA LYS A 60 -11.22 -11.01 8.49
C LYS A 60 -11.55 -9.96 9.56
N VAL A 61 -10.64 -9.75 10.51
CA VAL A 61 -10.82 -8.75 11.57
C VAL A 61 -10.70 -7.34 11.00
N LEU A 62 -9.67 -7.08 10.19
CA LEU A 62 -9.43 -5.77 9.58
C LEU A 62 -10.56 -5.39 8.61
N ASP A 63 -11.11 -6.35 7.86
CA ASP A 63 -12.27 -6.12 6.99
C ASP A 63 -13.51 -5.67 7.76
N ASN A 64 -13.83 -6.35 8.86
CA ASN A 64 -14.96 -5.97 9.72
C ASN A 64 -14.76 -4.59 10.34
N ARG A 65 -13.53 -4.29 10.78
CA ARG A 65 -13.16 -2.99 11.35
C ARG A 65 -13.26 -1.87 10.32
N CYS A 66 -12.71 -2.04 9.13
CA CYS A 66 -12.79 -1.05 8.04
C CYS A 66 -14.24 -0.84 7.58
N LYS A 67 -15.08 -1.89 7.55
CA LYS A 67 -16.52 -1.75 7.29
C LYS A 67 -17.21 -0.89 8.34
N ASN A 68 -16.89 -1.08 9.62
CA ASN A 68 -17.45 -0.27 10.71
C ASN A 68 -16.92 1.18 10.68
N LEU A 69 -15.64 1.37 10.39
CA LEU A 69 -15.01 2.67 10.23
C LEU A 69 -15.67 3.46 9.08
N ARG A 70 -15.91 2.81 7.94
CA ARG A 70 -16.66 3.42 6.82
C ARG A 70 -18.08 3.79 7.21
N ARG A 71 -18.82 2.92 7.90
CA ARG A 71 -20.17 3.27 8.37
C ARG A 71 -20.16 4.52 9.26
N LYS A 72 -19.13 4.69 10.10
CA LYS A 72 -18.95 5.90 10.93
C LYS A 72 -18.63 7.13 10.08
N HIS A 73 -17.77 6.99 9.07
CA HIS A 73 -17.45 8.05 8.10
C HIS A 73 -18.69 8.44 7.27
N ASP A 74 -19.45 7.47 6.76
CA ASP A 74 -20.68 7.70 5.99
C ASP A 74 -21.76 8.44 6.81
N GLN A 75 -21.84 8.17 8.12
CA GLN A 75 -22.73 8.87 9.04
C GLN A 75 -22.29 10.32 9.35
N GLN A 76 -21.02 10.66 9.13
CA GLN A 76 -20.44 11.97 9.45
C GLN A 76 -20.38 12.94 8.27
N GLY A 77 -20.76 12.50 7.06
CA GLY A 77 -20.86 13.37 5.90
C GLY A 77 -19.50 13.75 5.30
N ASN A 78 -19.10 12.93 4.31
CA ASN A 78 -18.45 13.32 3.06
C ASN A 78 -16.90 13.24 2.91
N LEU A 79 -16.53 13.00 1.64
CA LEU A 79 -15.29 13.39 0.91
C LEU A 79 -14.00 12.57 1.09
N PHE A 80 -13.77 11.53 0.27
CA PHE A 80 -12.43 11.28 -0.30
C PHE A 80 -12.52 10.49 -1.62
N ASP A 81 -12.22 11.18 -2.72
CA ASP A 81 -11.98 10.62 -4.06
C ASP A 81 -10.49 10.75 -4.37
N HIS A 82 -9.75 9.66 -4.17
CA HIS A 82 -8.38 9.60 -4.68
C HIS A 82 -8.02 8.18 -5.09
N ASP A 83 -7.39 8.10 -6.26
CA ASP A 83 -6.59 6.96 -6.77
C ASP A 83 -7.25 5.94 -7.71
N GLN A 84 -7.95 6.41 -8.75
CA GLN A 84 -8.19 5.60 -9.97
C GLN A 84 -6.91 5.32 -10.80
N GLU A 85 -5.84 6.12 -10.67
CA GLU A 85 -4.61 5.95 -11.47
C GLU A 85 -3.68 4.82 -11.01
N ILE A 86 -3.81 4.36 -9.76
CA ILE A 86 -3.05 3.20 -9.22
C ILE A 86 -3.44 1.90 -9.93
N PHE A 87 -4.67 1.84 -10.45
CA PHE A 87 -5.26 0.67 -11.10
C PHE A 87 -4.49 0.22 -12.34
N ALA A 88 -4.12 1.15 -13.23
CA ALA A 88 -3.55 0.80 -14.52
C ALA A 88 -2.10 0.29 -14.47
N LEU A 89 -1.33 0.68 -13.44
CA LEU A 89 0.09 0.32 -13.34
C LEU A 89 0.31 -1.01 -12.63
N ARG A 90 -0.59 -1.39 -11.71
CA ARG A 90 -0.45 -2.61 -10.90
C ARG A 90 -1.06 -3.84 -11.58
N ILE A 91 -2.12 -3.69 -12.38
CA ILE A 91 -2.70 -4.81 -13.16
C ILE A 91 -1.70 -5.31 -14.21
N LYS A 92 -1.09 -4.40 -14.99
CA LYS A 92 -0.08 -4.78 -16.00
C LYS A 92 1.15 -5.49 -15.38
N ALA A 93 1.54 -5.11 -14.16
CA ALA A 93 2.65 -5.75 -13.45
C ALA A 93 2.27 -7.07 -12.76
N GLN A 94 0.98 -7.35 -12.54
CA GLN A 94 0.51 -8.51 -11.77
C GLN A 94 0.11 -9.70 -12.67
N GLU A 95 -0.23 -9.46 -13.94
CA GLU A 95 -0.70 -10.51 -14.85
C GLU A 95 0.40 -11.46 -15.36
N GLU A 96 1.70 -11.14 -15.24
CA GLU A 96 2.70 -11.82 -16.09
C GLU A 96 3.80 -12.73 -15.49
N THR A 97 3.97 -13.03 -14.18
CA THR A 97 4.81 -14.19 -13.67
C THR A 97 5.18 -14.11 -12.16
N GLY A 98 4.89 -15.12 -11.33
CA GLY A 98 5.60 -15.42 -10.03
C GLY A 98 5.85 -14.31 -8.98
N LYS A 99 5.40 -14.49 -7.72
CA LYS A 99 5.45 -13.45 -6.66
C LYS A 99 6.86 -13.08 -6.13
N GLU A 100 7.83 -13.99 -6.19
CA GLU A 100 9.14 -13.78 -5.54
C GLU A 100 10.16 -13.10 -6.48
N TRP A 101 10.23 -13.50 -7.75
CA TRP A 101 11.08 -12.89 -8.79
C TRP A 101 10.78 -11.39 -9.02
N ARG A 102 9.52 -10.99 -8.85
CA ARG A 102 9.04 -9.63 -9.12
C ARG A 102 9.51 -8.58 -8.12
N THR A 103 9.88 -8.96 -6.89
CA THR A 103 10.34 -7.97 -5.90
C THR A 103 11.76 -7.51 -6.21
N GLU A 104 12.62 -8.43 -6.66
CA GLU A 104 14.00 -8.11 -7.07
C GLU A 104 14.02 -7.34 -8.39
N ALA A 105 13.31 -7.81 -9.42
CA ALA A 105 13.20 -7.11 -10.71
C ALA A 105 12.62 -5.69 -10.53
N LEU A 106 11.60 -5.51 -9.68
CA LEU A 106 11.07 -4.19 -9.37
C LEU A 106 12.08 -3.31 -8.65
N MET A 107 12.81 -3.84 -7.67
CA MET A 107 13.85 -3.07 -7.00
C MET A 107 15.00 -2.70 -7.94
N GLU A 108 15.38 -3.58 -8.86
CA GLU A 108 16.40 -3.31 -9.86
C GLU A 108 15.97 -2.17 -10.79
N LYS A 109 14.76 -2.22 -11.33
CA LYS A 109 14.21 -1.16 -12.19
C LYS A 109 13.98 0.14 -11.42
N PHE A 110 13.58 0.05 -10.16
CA PHE A 110 13.45 1.21 -9.29
C PHE A 110 14.79 1.92 -9.08
N ARG A 111 15.89 1.16 -8.91
CA ARG A 111 17.25 1.72 -8.78
C ARG A 111 17.76 2.42 -10.04
N GLN A 112 17.18 2.12 -11.20
CA GLN A 112 17.53 2.77 -12.47
C GLN A 112 16.85 4.14 -12.64
N LEU A 113 15.87 4.50 -11.79
CA LEU A 113 15.31 5.85 -11.78
C LEU A 113 16.32 6.87 -11.24
N ASP A 114 16.18 8.12 -11.65
CA ASP A 114 16.92 9.21 -11.02
C ASP A 114 16.54 9.38 -9.53
N ALA A 115 17.48 9.84 -8.70
CA ALA A 115 17.33 9.92 -7.25
C ALA A 115 16.09 10.72 -6.82
N ARG A 116 15.72 11.75 -7.58
CA ARG A 116 14.51 12.55 -7.30
C ARG A 116 13.25 11.73 -7.53
N CYS A 117 13.18 10.96 -8.62
CA CYS A 117 12.05 10.06 -8.84
C CYS A 117 11.98 8.93 -7.81
N GLN A 118 13.12 8.37 -7.40
CA GLN A 118 13.15 7.38 -6.32
C GLN A 118 12.56 7.97 -5.03
N GLN A 119 13.00 9.16 -4.63
CA GLN A 119 12.56 9.80 -3.40
C GLN A 119 11.06 10.15 -3.42
N ILE A 120 10.56 10.69 -4.53
CA ILE A 120 9.13 11.01 -4.70
C ILE A 120 8.27 9.76 -4.59
N LEU A 121 8.69 8.65 -5.21
CA LEU A 121 7.96 7.39 -5.17
C LEU A 121 8.04 6.73 -3.79
N LEU A 122 9.19 6.80 -3.10
CA LEU A 122 9.34 6.29 -1.73
C LEU A 122 8.48 7.07 -0.74
N ASP A 123 8.48 8.40 -0.82
CA ASP A 123 7.64 9.22 0.05
C ASP A 123 6.15 8.91 -0.21
N TRP A 124 5.76 8.78 -1.48
CA TRP A 124 4.39 8.38 -1.81
C TRP A 124 4.02 6.98 -1.30
N LEU A 125 4.88 5.98 -1.48
CA LEU A 125 4.67 4.62 -0.96
C LEU A 125 4.65 4.57 0.57
N SER A 126 5.35 5.48 1.23
CA SER A 126 5.37 5.63 2.68
C SER A 126 4.11 6.31 3.22
N GLY A 127 3.17 6.71 2.36
CA GLY A 127 1.88 7.28 2.74
C GLY A 127 1.86 8.80 2.90
N TYR A 128 2.95 9.51 2.57
CA TYR A 128 2.96 10.98 2.64
C TYR A 128 1.98 11.58 1.63
N ASN A 129 1.26 12.63 2.03
CA ASN A 129 0.36 13.34 1.13
C ASN A 129 1.13 14.25 0.15
N MET A 130 0.48 14.72 -0.94
CA MET A 130 1.18 15.48 -1.99
C MET A 130 1.76 16.83 -1.50
N LYS A 131 1.20 17.44 -0.45
CA LYS A 131 1.79 18.66 0.14
C LYS A 131 3.08 18.33 0.87
N GLU A 132 3.12 17.22 1.60
CA GLU A 132 4.31 16.74 2.31
C GLU A 132 5.40 16.30 1.33
N ILE A 133 5.03 15.55 0.28
CA ILE A 133 5.95 15.15 -0.78
C ILE A 133 6.54 16.39 -1.46
N ALA A 134 5.72 17.41 -1.74
CA ALA A 134 6.20 18.65 -2.33
C ALA A 134 7.27 19.31 -1.45
N ARG A 135 6.99 19.48 -0.15
CA ARG A 135 7.93 20.06 0.81
C ARG A 135 9.22 19.25 0.92
N ARG A 136 9.13 17.93 1.01
CA ARG A 136 10.28 17.02 1.18
C ARG A 136 11.18 16.96 -0.05
N ASN A 137 10.62 17.16 -1.24
CA ASN A 137 11.33 17.07 -2.52
C ASN A 137 11.60 18.44 -3.16
N GLY A 138 11.43 19.54 -2.41
CA GLY A 138 11.68 20.91 -2.89
C GLY A 138 10.80 21.30 -4.09
N LEU A 139 9.56 20.81 -4.15
CA LEU A 139 8.59 21.12 -5.19
C LEU A 139 7.72 22.30 -4.77
N SER A 140 7.30 23.09 -5.75
CA SER A 140 6.56 24.34 -5.50
C SER A 140 5.19 24.12 -4.86
N ASN A 141 4.49 23.02 -5.16
CA ASN A 141 3.19 22.70 -4.57
C ASN A 141 2.77 21.23 -4.78
N ALA A 142 1.65 20.86 -4.18
CA ALA A 142 1.06 19.52 -4.27
C ALA A 142 0.70 19.09 -5.71
N ASN A 143 0.31 20.03 -6.58
CA ASN A 143 0.01 19.71 -7.98
C ASN A 143 1.28 19.31 -8.72
N VAL A 144 2.38 20.02 -8.49
CA VAL A 144 3.70 19.67 -9.05
C VAL A 144 4.19 18.34 -8.50
N ALA A 145 3.95 18.02 -7.22
CA ALA A 145 4.23 16.70 -6.66
C ALA A 145 3.43 15.59 -7.34
N SER A 146 2.13 15.80 -7.56
CA SER A 146 1.27 14.83 -8.25
C SER A 146 1.73 14.58 -9.70
N VAL A 147 2.00 15.65 -10.46
CA VAL A 147 2.53 15.55 -11.83
C VAL A 147 3.90 14.85 -11.85
N SER A 148 4.78 15.19 -10.90
CA SER A 148 6.10 14.57 -10.80
C SER A 148 6.01 13.09 -10.46
N LYS A 149 5.13 12.70 -9.52
CA LYS A 149 4.82 11.30 -9.21
C LYS A 149 4.40 10.53 -10.46
N LYS A 150 3.44 11.06 -11.23
CA LYS A 150 2.96 10.43 -12.48
C LYS A 150 4.11 10.22 -13.46
N ARG A 151 4.92 11.25 -13.71
CA ARG A 151 6.09 11.17 -14.60
C ARG A 151 7.11 10.12 -14.14
N CYS A 152 7.35 10.01 -12.83
CA CYS A 152 8.28 9.01 -12.27
C CYS A 152 7.73 7.58 -12.40
N LEU A 153 6.42 7.39 -12.20
CA LEU A 153 5.75 6.11 -12.44
C LEU A 153 5.80 5.70 -13.92
N GLU A 154 5.62 6.64 -14.85
CA GLU A 154 5.75 6.40 -16.29
C GLU A 154 7.18 5.99 -16.67
N LYS A 155 8.21 6.65 -16.11
CA LYS A 155 9.60 6.25 -16.28
C LYS A 155 9.82 4.81 -15.80
N LEU A 156 9.32 4.48 -14.61
CA LEU A 156 9.44 3.14 -14.05
C LEU A 156 8.79 2.09 -14.95
N LYS A 157 7.59 2.39 -15.47
CA LYS A 157 6.89 1.51 -16.41
C LYS A 157 7.70 1.25 -17.69
N LYS A 158 8.31 2.29 -18.26
CA LYS A 158 9.14 2.16 -19.48
C LYS A 158 10.34 1.24 -19.29
N LEU A 159 10.90 1.17 -18.08
CA LEU A 159 12.02 0.28 -17.74
C LEU A 159 11.60 -1.20 -17.77
N PHE A 160 10.33 -1.50 -17.53
CA PHE A 160 9.77 -2.85 -17.71
C PHE A 160 9.40 -3.14 -19.16
N ASP A 161 8.90 -2.14 -19.90
CA ASP A 161 8.52 -2.33 -21.31
C ASP A 161 9.74 -2.49 -22.25
N THR A 162 10.94 -2.10 -21.82
CA THR A 162 12.20 -2.21 -22.61
C THR A 162 12.88 -3.58 -22.53
N GLU A 163 12.33 -4.52 -21.77
CA GLU A 163 12.93 -5.84 -21.50
C GLU A 163 12.15 -7.02 -22.06
N LYS A 164 11.16 -6.80 -22.95
CA LYS A 164 10.58 -7.91 -23.70
C LYS A 164 11.68 -8.60 -24.50
N PRO A 165 12.01 -9.87 -24.23
CA PRO A 165 12.82 -10.65 -25.15
C PRO A 165 12.01 -10.78 -26.44
N ASP A 166 12.64 -10.48 -27.58
CA ASP A 166 12.11 -10.84 -28.89
C ASP A 166 11.80 -12.35 -28.89
N GLU A 167 10.53 -12.70 -29.12
CA GLU A 167 10.13 -13.99 -29.71
C GLU A 167 10.18 -13.87 -31.23
#